data_AF-A0A396QDB3-F1
#
_entry.id   AF-A0A396QDB3-F1
#
_cell.length_a   1.000
_cell.length_b   1.000
_cell.length_c   1.000
_cell.angle_alpha   90.00
_cell.angle_beta   90.00
_cell.angle_gamma   90.00
#
_symmetry.space_group_name_H-M   'P 1'
#
loop_
_entity.id
_entity.type
_entity.pdbx_description
1 polymer ?
#
loop_
_entity_poly.entity_id
_entity_poly.type
_entity_poly.pdbx_seq_one_letter_code
_entity_poly.pdbx_strand_id
1 'polypeptide(L)'
;MKFKILNKKYHIVAVDMPGGKKGGIHVGYDRISDTIMINKDAPYLDKLVKLIGTYLDVKEYGDDAELILKEAEKGSSLQELIDVIDRIDHIRRHGKE
;
A
#
# COMPACT_ATOMS: atom_id res chain seq x y z
N MET A 1 -18.47 4.54 9.28
CA MET A 1 -18.08 3.57 8.23
C MET A 1 -17.27 2.46 8.91
N LYS A 2 -17.65 1.18 8.77
CA LYS A 2 -16.91 0.07 9.42
C LYS A 2 -15.71 -0.30 8.54
N PHE A 3 -14.51 0.04 8.96
CA PHE A 3 -13.28 -0.36 8.27
C PHE A 3 -12.73 -1.63 8.92
N LYS A 4 -12.27 -2.61 8.13
CA LYS A 4 -11.57 -3.79 8.65
C LYS A 4 -10.08 -3.49 8.66
N ILE A 5 -9.45 -3.47 9.83
CA ILE A 5 -7.99 -3.35 9.93
C ILE A 5 -7.35 -4.64 9.39
N LEU A 6 -6.48 -4.50 8.41
CA LEU A 6 -5.77 -5.60 7.74
C LEU A 6 -4.32 -5.71 8.21
N ASN A 7 -3.65 -4.59 8.45
CA ASN A 7 -2.31 -4.54 9.04
C ASN A 7 -2.24 -3.39 10.05
N LYS A 8 -1.91 -3.73 11.31
CA LYS A 8 -1.83 -2.75 12.40
C LYS A 8 -0.54 -1.91 12.34
N LYS A 9 0.62 -2.51 11.99
CA LYS A 9 1.92 -1.82 11.95
C LYS A 9 1.87 -0.63 10.99
N TYR A 10 1.30 -0.83 9.81
CA TYR A 10 1.26 0.16 8.73
C TYR A 10 -0.09 0.87 8.56
N HIS A 11 -1.02 0.67 9.50
CA HIS A 11 -2.39 1.19 9.45
C HIS A 11 -3.05 0.96 8.07
N ILE A 12 -3.10 -0.30 7.63
CA ILE A 12 -3.75 -0.70 6.38
C ILE A 12 -5.16 -1.18 6.70
N VAL A 13 -6.17 -0.64 6.01
CA VAL A 13 -7.58 -0.98 6.21
C VAL A 13 -8.28 -1.32 4.89
N ALA A 14 -9.27 -2.21 4.97
CA ALA A 14 -10.21 -2.45 3.89
C ALA A 14 -11.37 -1.45 3.96
N VAL A 15 -11.70 -0.83 2.83
CA VAL A 15 -12.83 0.11 2.72
C VAL A 15 -13.74 -0.21 1.54
N ASP A 16 -14.99 0.19 1.66
CA ASP A 16 -15.92 0.30 0.54
C ASP A 16 -15.56 1.53 -0.29
N MET A 17 -14.91 1.34 -1.44
CA MET A 17 -14.55 2.44 -2.34
C MET A 17 -15.68 2.70 -3.36
N PRO A 18 -16.29 3.90 -3.38
CA PRO A 18 -17.31 4.23 -4.37
C PRO A 18 -16.69 4.27 -5.77
N GLY A 19 -17.29 3.55 -6.73
CA GLY A 19 -16.84 3.53 -8.12
C GLY A 19 -15.78 2.46 -8.47
N GLY A 20 -15.41 1.58 -7.54
CA GLY A 20 -14.51 0.47 -7.83
C GLY A 20 -15.11 -0.46 -8.89
N LYS A 21 -14.45 -0.59 -10.05
CA LYS A 21 -14.75 -1.69 -10.98
C LYS A 21 -14.53 -2.99 -10.22
N LYS A 22 -15.56 -3.86 -10.17
CA LYS A 22 -15.42 -5.20 -9.58
C LYS A 22 -14.19 -5.87 -10.19
N GLY A 23 -13.22 -6.23 -9.34
CA GLY A 23 -12.01 -6.96 -9.74
C GLY A 23 -10.72 -6.15 -9.87
N GLY A 24 -10.73 -4.83 -9.68
CA GLY A 24 -9.51 -4.00 -9.65
C GLY A 24 -8.87 -3.87 -8.26
N ILE A 25 -7.57 -3.54 -8.23
CA ILE A 25 -6.87 -3.09 -7.02
C ILE A 25 -6.91 -1.57 -6.98
N HIS A 26 -7.44 -1.00 -5.90
CA HIS A 26 -7.46 0.42 -5.64
C HIS A 26 -6.83 0.68 -4.27
N VAL A 27 -5.78 1.49 -4.27
CA VAL A 27 -5.08 1.91 -3.06
C VAL A 27 -5.19 3.42 -2.94
N GLY A 28 -5.57 3.88 -1.76
CA GLY A 28 -5.64 5.29 -1.40
C GLY A 28 -4.95 5.52 -0.06
N TYR A 29 -4.74 6.79 0.27
CA TYR A 29 -4.15 7.21 1.52
C TYR A 29 -4.96 8.34 2.13
N ASP A 30 -5.42 8.13 3.37
CA ASP A 30 -5.99 9.17 4.20
C ASP A 30 -4.89 9.76 5.09
N ARG A 31 -4.52 10.99 4.79
CA ARG A 31 -3.49 11.73 5.55
C ARG A 31 -3.95 12.09 6.96
N ILE A 32 -5.25 12.28 7.20
CA ILE A 32 -5.77 12.71 8.50
C ILE A 32 -5.63 11.59 9.52
N SER A 33 -5.97 10.36 9.13
CA SER A 33 -5.88 9.18 9.99
C SER A 33 -4.61 8.36 9.79
N ASP A 34 -3.66 8.85 8.98
CA ASP A 34 -2.44 8.14 8.59
C ASP A 34 -2.71 6.70 8.14
N THR A 35 -3.66 6.51 7.23
CA THR A 35 -4.22 5.20 6.90
C THR A 35 -4.09 4.87 5.42
N ILE A 36 -3.54 3.70 5.11
CA ILE A 36 -3.59 3.13 3.76
C ILE A 36 -4.93 2.41 3.59
N MET A 37 -5.71 2.85 2.62
CA MET A 37 -7.02 2.27 2.30
C MET A 37 -6.91 1.39 1.06
N ILE A 38 -7.41 0.16 1.15
CA ILE A 38 -7.53 -0.77 0.02
C ILE A 38 -9.00 -1.10 -0.18
N ASN A 39 -9.47 -1.16 -1.43
CA ASN A 39 -10.83 -1.61 -1.69
C ASN A 39 -11.04 -3.04 -1.17
N LYS A 40 -12.11 -3.27 -0.40
CA LYS A 40 -12.37 -4.56 0.27
C LYS A 40 -12.52 -5.76 -0.69
N ASP A 41 -12.92 -5.49 -1.93
CA ASP A 41 -13.16 -6.51 -2.97
C ASP A 41 -11.92 -6.72 -3.88
N ALA A 42 -10.74 -6.24 -3.46
CA ALA A 42 -9.51 -6.42 -4.21
C ALA A 42 -9.17 -7.92 -4.36
N PRO A 43 -8.79 -8.38 -5.56
CA PRO A 43 -8.33 -9.75 -5.73
C PRO A 43 -7.07 -10.00 -4.89
N TYR A 44 -7.02 -11.16 -4.24
CA TYR A 44 -5.90 -11.57 -3.38
C TYR A 44 -5.57 -10.57 -2.25
N LEU A 45 -6.58 -9.90 -1.68
CA LEU A 45 -6.42 -8.87 -0.65
C LEU A 45 -5.40 -9.23 0.45
N ASP A 46 -5.46 -10.44 1.02
CA ASP A 46 -4.52 -10.85 2.08
C ASP A 46 -3.06 -10.90 1.59
N LYS A 47 -2.83 -11.35 0.35
CA LYS A 47 -1.50 -11.37 -0.27
C LYS A 47 -1.01 -9.96 -0.57
N LEU A 48 -1.91 -9.08 -1.01
CA LEU A 48 -1.62 -7.68 -1.29
C LEU A 48 -1.20 -6.93 -0.02
N VAL A 49 -1.94 -7.11 1.08
CA VAL A 49 -1.61 -6.52 2.39
C VAL A 49 -0.25 -7.01 2.87
N LYS A 50 0.03 -8.31 2.72
CA LYS A 50 1.33 -8.88 3.08
C LYS A 50 2.45 -8.27 2.23
N LEU A 51 2.25 -8.14 0.92
CA LEU A 51 3.22 -7.54 0.01
C LEU A 51 3.55 -6.10 0.39
N ILE A 52 2.53 -5.27 0.63
CA ILE A 52 2.71 -3.86 1.04
C ILE A 52 3.44 -3.80 2.38
N GLY A 53 3.07 -4.65 3.34
CA GLY A 53 3.75 -4.72 4.64
C GLY A 53 5.23 -5.07 4.49
N THR A 54 5.53 -6.17 3.78
CA THR A 54 6.91 -6.59 3.52
C THR A 54 7.70 -5.51 2.78
N TYR A 55 7.09 -4.84 1.80
CA TYR A 55 7.75 -3.75 1.06
C TYR A 55 8.18 -2.61 1.99
N LEU A 56 7.27 -2.16 2.85
CA LEU A 56 7.56 -1.08 3.80
C LEU A 56 8.57 -1.53 4.87
N ASP A 57 8.48 -2.78 5.34
CA ASP A 57 9.47 -3.37 6.25
C ASP A 57 10.86 -3.34 5.60
N VAL A 58 10.96 -3.81 4.34
CA VAL A 58 12.21 -3.87 3.57
C VAL A 58 12.78 -2.46 3.37
N LYS A 59 11.96 -1.48 2.99
CA LYS A 59 12.40 -0.09 2.80
C LYS A 59 12.88 0.60 4.09
N GLU A 60 12.48 0.13 5.27
CA GLU A 60 13.05 0.58 6.55
C GLU A 60 14.54 0.17 6.70
N TYR A 61 15.02 -0.85 5.97
CA TYR A 61 16.40 -1.35 6.05
C TYR A 61 17.40 -0.62 5.12
N GLY A 62 16.97 0.35 4.30
CA GLY A 62 17.86 1.22 3.52
C GLY A 62 18.25 0.71 2.12
N ASP A 63 19.40 1.16 1.60
CA ASP A 63 19.77 1.08 0.17
C ASP A 63 19.83 -0.35 -0.41
N ASP A 64 20.25 -1.35 0.38
CA ASP A 64 20.32 -2.75 -0.06
C ASP A 64 18.94 -3.35 -0.34
N ALA A 65 17.92 -2.85 0.36
CA ALA A 65 16.54 -3.27 0.23
C ALA A 65 15.88 -2.69 -1.03
N GLU A 66 16.23 -1.45 -1.42
CA GLU A 66 15.79 -0.86 -2.69
C GLU A 66 16.30 -1.66 -3.90
N LEU A 67 17.47 -2.28 -3.79
CA LEU A 67 18.06 -3.09 -4.86
C LEU A 67 17.24 -4.37 -5.11
N ILE A 68 16.83 -5.07 -4.03
CA ILE A 68 15.99 -6.27 -4.09
C ILE A 68 14.60 -5.94 -4.69
N LEU A 69 14.08 -4.76 -4.37
CA LEU A 69 12.79 -4.30 -4.86
C LEU A 69 12.84 -3.99 -6.36
N LYS A 70 13.90 -3.34 -6.86
CA LYS A 70 14.12 -3.08 -8.29
C LYS A 70 14.23 -4.33 -9.15
N GLU A 71 14.71 -5.44 -8.60
CA GLU A 71 14.74 -6.72 -9.34
C GLU A 71 13.33 -7.35 -9.47
N ALA A 72 12.43 -7.09 -8.51
CA ALA A 72 11.06 -7.57 -8.50
C ALA A 72 10.09 -6.75 -9.38
N GLU A 73 10.48 -5.53 -9.75
CA GLU A 73 9.69 -4.50 -10.48
C GLU A 73 9.33 -4.81 -11.95
N LYS A 74 9.67 -5.98 -12.49
CA LYS A 74 9.52 -6.29 -13.95
C LYS A 74 8.08 -6.50 -14.45
N GLY A 75 7.05 -6.06 -13.72
CA GLY A 75 5.65 -6.12 -14.12
C GLY A 75 4.96 -4.77 -13.99
N SER A 76 4.35 -4.26 -15.07
CA SER A 76 3.76 -2.91 -15.13
C SER A 76 2.71 -2.63 -14.04
N SER A 77 1.86 -3.61 -13.73
CA SER A 77 0.84 -3.46 -12.67
C SER A 77 1.40 -3.53 -11.25
N LEU A 78 2.54 -4.19 -11.04
CA LEU A 78 3.23 -4.22 -9.75
C LEU A 78 3.99 -2.90 -9.53
N GLN A 79 4.60 -2.37 -10.59
CA GLN A 79 5.28 -1.07 -10.55
C GLN A 79 4.33 0.04 -10.15
N GLU A 80 3.16 0.13 -10.81
CA GLU A 80 2.17 1.17 -10.49
C GLU A 80 1.72 1.11 -9.02
N LEU A 81 1.61 -0.09 -8.46
CA LEU A 81 1.31 -0.28 -7.04
C LEU A 81 2.46 0.19 -6.15
N ILE A 82 3.70 -0.19 -6.47
CA ILE A 82 4.90 0.22 -5.72
C ILE A 82 5.04 1.74 -5.73
N ASP A 83 4.91 2.38 -6.89
CA ASP A 83 4.98 3.84 -7.03
C ASP A 83 3.94 4.57 -6.14
N VAL A 84 2.74 3.99 -6.01
CA VAL A 84 1.70 4.52 -5.10
C VAL A 84 2.13 4.38 -3.64
N ILE A 85 2.67 3.22 -3.25
CA ILE A 85 3.17 3.01 -1.87
C ILE A 85 4.34 3.93 -1.56
N ASP A 86 5.25 4.15 -2.51
CA ASP A 86 6.39 5.07 -2.35
C ASP A 86 5.96 6.51 -2.12
N ARG A 87 4.97 6.98 -2.90
CA ARG A 87 4.38 8.31 -2.67
C ARG A 87 3.77 8.43 -1.29
N ILE A 88 3.06 7.39 -0.83
CA ILE A 88 2.46 7.36 0.50
C ILE A 88 3.54 7.42 1.60
N ASP A 89 4.57 6.59 1.51
CA ASP A 89 5.68 6.57 2.46
C ASP A 89 6.43 7.91 2.47
N HIS A 90 6.66 8.52 1.30
CA HIS A 90 7.24 9.86 1.23
C HIS A 90 6.39 10.91 1.94
N ILE A 91 5.07 10.92 1.73
CA ILE A 91 4.13 11.81 2.44
C ILE A 91 4.12 11.54 3.93
N ARG A 92 4.21 10.28 4.37
CA ARG A 92 4.28 9.93 5.81
C ARG A 92 5.54 10.50 6.48
N ARG A 93 6.66 10.45 5.77
CA ARG A 93 7.96 10.93 6.28
C ARG A 93 8.12 12.45 6.23
N HIS A 94 7.56 13.12 5.22
CA HIS A 94 7.82 14.55 4.95
C HIS A 94 6.57 15.44 5.01
N GLY A 95 5.38 14.87 5.13
CA GLY A 95 4.10 15.61 5.13
C GLY A 95 3.62 16.05 6.52
N LYS A 96 4.53 16.26 7.48
CA LYS A 96 4.22 16.90 8.77
C LYS A 96 4.83 18.31 8.78
N GLU A 97 4.28 19.18 7.94
CA GLU A 97 4.39 20.64 8.06
C GLU A 97 2.99 21.21 8.26
#